data_AF-A0A4Q4XV02-F1
#
_entry.id   AF-A0A4Q4XV02-F1
#
_cell.length_a   1.000
_cell.length_b   1.000
_cell.length_c   1.000
_cell.angle_alpha   90.00
_cell.angle_beta   90.00
_cell.angle_gamma   90.00
#
_symmetry.space_group_name_H-M   'P 1'
#
loop_
_entity.id
_entity.type
_entity.pdbx_description
1 polymer ?
#
loop_
_entity_poly.entity_id
_entity_poly.type
_entity_poly.pdbx_seq_one_letter_code
_entity_poly.pdbx_strand_id
1 'polypeptide(L)'
;MEEKQLWFFLREEMTIAQFTQAVLTLDDVRKRDVTLEYCLKATGTMGTVDDYAFYIHSASMAAAVRLLTDNSIIAMYNLYCRNDPVVTITIRKATDPSPNTSLSVSHQNSLAERRKVSAQRGLLVPELFIQPRVRHVSGCSDISTGEAISDEENMVTLRIGEEFATFTKEYLLGWIGAQLADLRSLTDIRVQYCTSDGMMGEVQLTDDVWQHSLLRGPWKSTFAPIWDDYIRLQCERETMLEKMTTEFPEFYQKCQNFVHDLRTFGANKGAQARPAVTHEFYIGSPYFNDSMRAQLLSLPVSKMGTLEQVLRDLAMKRQNSTICASHDLAPIFEFALGVR
;
A
#
# COMPACT_ATOMS: atom_id res chain seq x y z
N MET A 1 -20.85 -25.18 5.08
CA MET A 1 -19.83 -24.32 4.45
C MET A 1 -18.50 -25.03 4.67
N GLU A 2 -17.82 -25.44 3.60
CA GLU A 2 -16.46 -25.98 3.72
C GLU A 2 -15.54 -24.90 4.30
N GLU A 3 -14.76 -25.25 5.32
CA GLU A 3 -13.79 -24.36 5.97
C GLU A 3 -12.70 -24.00 4.95
N LYS A 4 -12.82 -22.83 4.30
CA LYS A 4 -11.82 -22.26 3.38
C LYS A 4 -10.61 -21.69 4.14
N GLN A 5 -10.02 -22.46 5.03
CA GLN A 5 -8.83 -22.03 5.77
C GLN A 5 -7.56 -22.42 5.02
N LEU A 6 -6.62 -21.49 4.93
CA LEU A 6 -5.31 -21.67 4.32
C LEU A 6 -4.22 -21.82 5.38
N TRP A 7 -3.37 -22.82 5.19
CA TRP A 7 -2.21 -23.06 6.01
C TRP A 7 -0.95 -22.69 5.26
N PHE A 8 -0.19 -21.76 5.83
CA PHE A 8 1.03 -21.21 5.26
C PHE A 8 2.23 -21.71 6.06
N PHE A 9 3.14 -22.43 5.40
CA PHE A 9 4.39 -22.88 6.00
C PHE A 9 5.52 -22.04 5.43
N LEU A 10 6.27 -21.40 6.32
CA LEU A 10 7.26 -20.42 5.97
C LEU A 10 8.60 -20.77 6.60
N ARG A 11 9.61 -21.04 5.77
CA ARG A 11 10.99 -21.08 6.23
C ARG A 11 11.62 -19.70 6.09
N GLU A 12 12.17 -19.20 7.19
CA GLU A 12 12.95 -17.98 7.23
C GLU A 12 14.37 -18.26 7.70
N GLU A 13 15.34 -17.67 7.02
CA GLU A 13 16.71 -17.56 7.51
C GLU A 13 17.03 -16.08 7.69
N MET A 14 17.38 -15.68 8.91
CA MET A 14 17.70 -14.27 9.20
C MET A 14 18.93 -13.75 8.45
N THR A 15 19.71 -14.64 7.85
CA THR A 15 21.00 -14.36 7.22
C THR A 15 20.95 -14.23 5.71
N ILE A 16 19.80 -14.49 5.06
CA ILE A 16 19.64 -14.42 3.61
C ILE A 16 18.26 -13.86 3.27
N ALA A 17 18.13 -13.14 2.15
CA ALA A 17 16.86 -12.55 1.71
C ALA A 17 15.90 -13.55 1.03
N GLN A 18 16.10 -14.86 1.26
CA GLN A 18 15.36 -15.92 0.60
C GLN A 18 14.43 -16.64 1.59
N PHE A 19 13.26 -17.01 1.10
CA PHE A 19 12.24 -17.72 1.85
C PHE A 19 11.77 -18.90 1.02
N THR A 20 11.43 -19.98 1.71
CA THR A 20 10.75 -21.11 1.08
C THR A 20 9.38 -21.23 1.70
N GLN A 21 8.35 -21.29 0.86
CA GLN A 21 6.96 -21.30 1.30
C GLN A 21 6.20 -22.50 0.72
N ALA A 22 5.27 -23.01 1.51
CA ALA A 22 4.25 -23.95 1.06
C ALA A 22 2.88 -23.48 1.52
N VAL A 23 1.86 -23.71 0.68
CA VAL A 23 0.48 -23.34 0.95
C VAL A 23 -0.38 -24.59 0.80
N LEU A 24 -1.17 -24.90 1.82
CA LEU A 24 -2.08 -26.05 1.84
C LEU A 24 -3.48 -25.61 2.27
N THR A 25 -4.50 -26.31 1.79
CA THR A 25 -5.85 -26.17 2.34
C THR A 25 -5.97 -26.91 3.67
N LEU A 26 -6.97 -26.58 4.48
CA LEU A 26 -7.27 -27.33 5.71
C LEU A 26 -7.54 -28.82 5.42
N ASP A 27 -8.16 -29.15 4.30
CA ASP A 27 -8.40 -30.54 3.91
C ASP A 27 -7.11 -31.28 3.54
N ASP A 28 -6.17 -30.60 2.86
CA ASP A 28 -4.84 -31.15 2.59
C ASP A 28 -4.06 -31.39 3.88
N VAL A 29 -4.19 -30.47 4.85
CA VAL A 29 -3.60 -30.58 6.20
C VAL A 29 -4.19 -31.77 6.95
N ARG A 30 -5.51 -31.92 6.97
CA ARG A 30 -6.21 -33.03 7.63
C ARG A 30 -5.81 -34.40 7.06
N LYS A 31 -5.59 -34.49 5.74
CA LYS A 31 -5.22 -35.74 5.07
C LYS A 31 -3.78 -36.18 5.33
N ARG A 32 -2.87 -35.26 5.67
CA ARG A 32 -1.42 -35.50 5.66
C ARG A 32 -0.79 -35.66 7.04
N ASP A 33 -1.57 -35.47 8.11
CA ASP A 33 -1.12 -35.43 9.51
C ASP A 33 0.01 -34.41 9.74
N VAL A 34 -0.36 -33.22 10.24
CA VAL A 34 0.61 -32.12 10.35
C VAL A 34 1.49 -32.28 11.58
N THR A 35 2.73 -32.69 11.33
CA THR A 35 3.83 -32.75 12.31
C THR A 35 4.86 -31.64 12.04
N LEU A 36 5.74 -31.38 13.00
CA LEU A 36 6.88 -30.46 12.82
C LEU A 36 7.80 -30.93 11.69
N GLU A 37 8.00 -32.25 11.56
CA GLU A 37 8.76 -32.84 10.46
C GLU A 37 8.06 -32.59 9.11
N TYR A 38 6.73 -32.72 9.05
CA TYR A 38 5.97 -32.39 7.86
C TYR A 38 6.10 -30.91 7.49
N CYS A 39 6.02 -29.99 8.47
CA CYS A 39 6.21 -28.55 8.24
C CYS A 39 7.60 -28.27 7.60
N LEU A 40 8.64 -28.95 8.08
CA LEU A 40 10.00 -28.82 7.58
C LEU A 40 10.11 -29.34 6.13
N LYS A 41 9.54 -30.52 5.85
CA LYS A 41 9.50 -31.11 4.50
C LYS A 41 8.67 -30.28 3.52
N ALA A 42 7.55 -29.74 3.96
CA ALA A 42 6.67 -28.92 3.14
C ALA A 42 7.40 -27.68 2.59
N THR A 43 8.31 -27.11 3.37
CA THR A 43 9.15 -25.97 2.95
C THR A 43 10.41 -26.38 2.19
N GLY A 44 10.57 -27.65 1.82
CA GLY A 44 11.77 -28.14 1.12
C GLY A 44 13.05 -28.01 1.93
N THR A 45 12.94 -27.92 3.26
CA THR A 45 14.07 -27.66 4.15
C THR A 45 14.82 -28.95 4.46
N MET A 46 16.15 -28.91 4.36
CA MET A 46 17.04 -29.98 4.78
C MET A 46 17.42 -29.81 6.26
N GLY A 47 17.54 -30.92 6.99
CA GLY A 47 17.92 -30.95 8.42
C GLY A 47 16.94 -31.75 9.27
N THR A 48 17.10 -31.70 10.59
CA THR A 48 16.18 -32.33 11.55
C THR A 48 15.32 -31.27 12.24
N VAL A 49 14.23 -31.68 12.89
CA VAL A 49 13.34 -30.77 13.63
C VAL A 49 14.09 -29.99 14.71
N ASP A 50 15.10 -30.59 15.34
CA ASP A 50 15.89 -29.98 16.42
C ASP A 50 16.75 -28.80 15.96
N ASP A 51 17.11 -28.76 14.68
CA ASP A 51 17.87 -27.65 14.09
C ASP A 51 17.03 -26.36 14.00
N TYR A 52 15.71 -26.47 14.16
CA TYR A 52 14.75 -25.41 13.88
C TYR A 52 13.82 -25.12 15.06
N ALA A 53 13.34 -23.88 15.10
CA ALA A 53 12.27 -23.43 15.97
C ALA A 53 11.03 -23.13 15.12
N PHE A 54 9.88 -23.62 15.59
CA PHE A 54 8.60 -23.53 14.90
C PHE A 54 7.68 -22.60 15.68
N TYR A 55 6.92 -21.76 14.97
CA TYR A 55 6.02 -20.79 15.56
C TYR A 55 4.71 -20.76 14.80
N ILE A 56 3.59 -20.72 15.49
CA ILE A 56 2.26 -20.60 14.88
C ILE A 56 1.67 -19.22 15.14
N HIS A 57 1.03 -18.64 14.13
CA HIS A 57 0.37 -17.35 14.21
C HIS A 57 -0.89 -17.33 13.33
N SER A 58 -1.90 -16.60 13.79
CA SER A 58 -3.11 -16.28 13.05
C SER A 58 -3.60 -14.89 13.43
N ALA A 59 -4.59 -14.34 12.73
CA ALA A 59 -5.06 -12.97 12.96
C ALA A 59 -5.66 -12.75 14.36
N SER A 60 -6.26 -13.78 14.95
CA SER A 60 -6.80 -13.76 16.31
C SER A 60 -5.73 -13.87 17.40
N MET A 61 -4.46 -14.06 17.05
CA MET A 61 -3.36 -14.17 17.99
C MET A 61 -2.62 -12.84 18.14
N ALA A 62 -2.38 -12.41 19.39
CA ALA A 62 -1.60 -11.20 19.66
C ALA A 62 -0.10 -11.35 19.34
N ALA A 63 0.41 -12.59 19.30
CA ALA A 63 1.80 -12.91 19.03
C ALA A 63 1.94 -14.36 18.52
N ALA A 64 3.03 -14.67 17.82
CA ALA A 64 3.30 -16.01 17.31
C ALA A 64 3.74 -16.94 18.46
N VAL A 65 3.09 -18.07 18.65
CA VAL A 65 3.41 -18.98 19.76
C VAL A 65 4.40 -20.04 19.32
N ARG A 66 5.44 -20.28 20.13
CA ARG A 66 6.42 -21.33 19.86
C ARG A 66 5.77 -22.70 20.00
N LEU A 67 5.94 -23.52 18.97
CA LEU A 67 5.55 -24.93 18.96
C LEU A 67 6.70 -25.77 19.50
N LEU A 68 6.41 -26.64 20.47
CA LEU A 68 7.40 -27.49 21.13
C LEU A 68 7.30 -28.96 20.70
N THR A 69 6.12 -29.37 20.27
CA THR A 69 5.79 -30.75 19.89
C THR A 69 4.73 -30.76 18.80
N ASP A 70 4.53 -31.88 18.12
CA ASP A 70 3.45 -32.04 17.14
C ASP A 70 2.07 -31.72 17.76
N ASN A 71 1.84 -32.17 19.00
CA ASN A 71 0.61 -31.91 19.75
C ASN A 71 0.36 -30.41 20.00
N SER A 72 1.42 -29.59 20.07
CA SER A 72 1.27 -28.15 20.26
C SER A 72 0.65 -27.45 19.04
N ILE A 73 0.78 -28.03 17.84
CA ILE A 73 0.14 -27.51 16.62
C ILE A 73 -1.38 -27.61 16.75
N ILE A 74 -1.87 -28.81 17.10
CA ILE A 74 -3.30 -29.08 17.24
C ILE A 74 -3.90 -28.26 18.39
N ALA A 75 -3.18 -28.16 19.52
CA ALA A 75 -3.64 -27.37 20.66
C ALA A 75 -3.80 -25.88 20.30
N MET A 76 -2.79 -25.28 19.66
CA MET A 76 -2.84 -23.88 19.27
C MET A 76 -3.89 -23.62 18.18
N TYR A 77 -4.03 -24.56 17.24
CA TYR A 77 -5.06 -24.50 16.22
C TYR A 77 -6.47 -24.40 16.82
N ASN A 78 -6.79 -25.33 17.73
CA ASN A 78 -8.12 -25.40 18.34
C ASN A 78 -8.42 -24.21 19.26
N LEU A 79 -7.41 -23.67 19.94
CA LEU A 79 -7.57 -22.57 20.87
C LEU A 79 -7.73 -21.22 20.17
N TYR A 80 -6.97 -20.98 19.09
CA TYR A 80 -6.84 -19.62 18.53
C TYR A 80 -7.08 -19.51 17.03
N CYS A 81 -6.78 -20.56 16.26
CA CYS A 81 -6.69 -20.43 14.80
C CYS A 81 -7.92 -20.96 14.06
N ARG A 82 -8.79 -21.75 14.71
CA ARG A 82 -9.88 -22.50 14.05
C ARG A 82 -10.78 -21.65 13.17
N ASN A 83 -11.11 -20.44 13.63
CA ASN A 83 -12.01 -19.54 12.92
C ASN A 83 -11.28 -18.56 12.00
N ASP A 84 -9.95 -18.57 12.01
CA ASP A 84 -9.16 -17.62 11.23
C ASP A 84 -8.99 -18.14 9.79
N PRO A 85 -9.08 -17.25 8.79
CA PRO A 85 -8.97 -17.65 7.39
C PRO A 85 -7.55 -18.11 7.00
N VAL A 86 -6.53 -17.66 7.76
CA VAL A 86 -5.12 -17.95 7.49
C VAL A 86 -4.41 -18.34 8.78
N VAL A 87 -3.72 -19.47 8.72
CA VAL A 87 -2.83 -19.97 9.78
C VAL A 87 -1.42 -20.05 9.23
N THR A 88 -0.47 -19.42 9.90
CA THR A 88 0.93 -19.39 9.49
C THR A 88 1.80 -20.15 10.48
N ILE A 89 2.58 -21.12 9.98
CA ILE A 89 3.68 -21.74 10.70
C ILE A 89 5.00 -21.18 10.15
N THR A 90 5.73 -20.46 11.00
CA THR A 90 7.06 -19.92 10.72
C THR A 90 8.13 -20.86 11.29
N ILE A 91 9.10 -21.22 10.45
CA ILE A 91 10.22 -22.10 10.75
C ILE A 91 11.50 -21.27 10.64
N ARG A 92 12.27 -21.19 11.73
CA ARG A 92 13.56 -20.48 11.83
C ARG A 92 14.63 -21.42 12.35
N LYS A 93 15.91 -21.13 12.15
CA LYS A 93 16.97 -21.89 12.86
C LYS A 93 16.77 -21.74 14.37
N ALA A 94 17.06 -22.77 15.15
CA ALA A 94 16.88 -22.74 16.59
C ALA A 94 17.71 -21.63 17.28
N THR A 95 18.80 -21.20 16.64
CA THR A 95 19.67 -20.10 17.09
C THR A 95 19.14 -18.71 16.73
N ASP A 96 18.15 -18.60 15.84
CA ASP A 96 17.60 -17.33 15.39
C ASP A 96 16.57 -16.80 16.42
N PRO A 97 16.45 -15.46 16.56
CA PRO A 97 15.50 -14.87 17.48
C PRO A 97 14.05 -15.17 17.10
N SER A 98 13.17 -15.12 18.09
CA SER A 98 11.74 -15.35 17.95
C SER A 98 11.08 -14.37 16.95
N PRO A 99 10.04 -14.79 16.21
CA PRO A 99 9.18 -13.88 15.46
C PRO A 99 8.40 -12.90 16.35
N ASN A 100 8.43 -13.02 17.68
CA ASN A 100 7.79 -12.08 18.61
C ASN A 100 8.73 -10.98 19.12
N THR A 101 10.03 -11.25 19.22
CA THR A 101 11.05 -10.20 19.43
C THR A 101 11.21 -9.32 18.18
N SER A 102 10.48 -9.67 17.11
CA SER A 102 10.42 -9.06 15.81
C SER A 102 8.99 -9.21 15.26
N LEU A 103 7.99 -8.59 15.90
CA LEU A 103 6.54 -8.76 15.61
C LEU A 103 6.25 -9.01 14.11
N SER A 104 6.17 -10.26 13.67
CA SER A 104 5.89 -10.68 12.28
C SER A 104 6.81 -10.12 11.16
N VAL A 105 6.83 -10.80 10.00
CA VAL A 105 7.73 -10.47 8.88
C VAL A 105 7.41 -9.14 8.18
N SER A 106 6.24 -8.58 8.46
CA SER A 106 5.69 -7.38 7.82
C SER A 106 5.61 -6.14 8.71
N HIS A 107 6.00 -6.22 9.99
CA HIS A 107 5.93 -5.06 10.89
C HIS A 107 7.26 -4.30 10.92
N GLN A 108 7.20 -2.97 11.00
CA GLN A 108 8.37 -2.08 10.93
C GLN A 108 9.50 -2.42 11.93
N ASN A 109 9.16 -2.89 13.13
CA ASN A 109 10.13 -3.29 14.16
C ASN A 109 10.89 -4.58 13.82
N SER A 110 10.28 -5.49 13.05
CA SER A 110 10.93 -6.71 12.54
C SER A 110 11.92 -6.41 11.43
N LEU A 111 11.55 -5.47 10.54
CA LEU A 111 12.44 -4.91 9.53
C LEU A 111 13.63 -4.19 10.18
N ALA A 112 13.41 -3.47 11.29
CA ALA A 112 14.47 -2.79 12.03
C ALA A 112 15.51 -3.76 12.63
N GLU A 113 15.08 -4.83 13.33
CA GLU A 113 16.01 -5.83 13.87
C GLU A 113 16.65 -6.71 12.77
N ARG A 114 15.92 -7.02 11.69
CA ARG A 114 16.51 -7.68 10.52
C ARG A 114 17.58 -6.83 9.85
N ARG A 115 17.31 -5.54 9.65
CA ARG A 115 18.29 -4.56 9.15
C ARG A 115 19.50 -4.51 10.07
N LYS A 116 19.32 -4.52 11.39
CA LYS A 116 20.42 -4.51 12.36
C LYS A 116 21.29 -5.77 12.30
N VAL A 117 20.70 -6.97 12.35
CA VAL A 117 21.44 -8.25 12.30
C VAL A 117 22.10 -8.48 10.93
N SER A 118 21.44 -8.05 9.84
CA SER A 118 21.95 -8.24 8.48
C SER A 118 22.97 -7.18 8.06
N ALA A 119 22.84 -5.94 8.56
CA ALA A 119 23.84 -4.88 8.36
C ALA A 119 25.16 -5.22 9.05
N GLN A 120 25.12 -5.87 10.22
CA GLN A 120 26.33 -6.43 10.86
C GLN A 120 27.06 -7.47 10.00
N ARG A 121 26.39 -8.01 8.97
CA ARG A 121 26.91 -9.02 8.04
C ARG A 121 27.01 -8.52 6.59
N GLY A 122 26.82 -7.23 6.35
CA GLY A 122 26.96 -6.61 5.01
C GLY A 122 25.82 -6.88 4.03
N LEU A 123 24.64 -7.28 4.50
CA LEU A 123 23.48 -7.61 3.67
C LEU A 123 22.37 -6.56 3.80
N LEU A 124 21.94 -5.98 2.68
CA LEU A 124 20.76 -5.11 2.58
C LEU A 124 19.51 -6.00 2.49
N VAL A 125 18.70 -6.05 3.54
CA VAL A 125 17.44 -6.83 3.54
C VAL A 125 16.35 -6.00 2.88
N PRO A 126 15.80 -6.42 1.72
CA PRO A 126 14.61 -5.79 1.15
C PRO A 126 13.43 -5.97 2.09
N GLU A 127 12.49 -5.04 2.13
CA GLU A 127 11.26 -5.22 2.91
C GLU A 127 10.51 -6.46 2.40
N LEU A 128 10.37 -7.45 3.29
CA LEU A 128 9.94 -8.81 2.98
C LEU A 128 8.60 -9.06 3.64
N PHE A 129 7.54 -8.68 2.94
CA PHE A 129 6.20 -8.96 3.39
C PHE A 129 5.80 -10.38 2.97
N ILE A 130 5.47 -11.22 3.94
CA ILE A 130 5.15 -12.63 3.70
C ILE A 130 3.67 -12.87 4.00
N GLN A 131 2.88 -13.03 2.93
CA GLN A 131 1.51 -13.49 2.97
C GLN A 131 1.30 -14.57 1.90
N PRO A 132 0.33 -15.49 2.09
CA PRO A 132 -0.02 -16.48 1.08
C PRO A 132 -0.34 -15.79 -0.24
N ARG A 133 -0.05 -16.47 -1.36
CA ARG A 133 -0.57 -16.03 -2.66
C ARG A 133 -2.07 -15.88 -2.52
N VAL A 134 -2.56 -14.66 -2.70
CA VAL A 134 -4.00 -14.42 -2.79
C VAL A 134 -4.49 -15.32 -3.92
N ARG A 135 -5.38 -16.28 -3.61
CA ARG A 135 -5.97 -17.11 -4.66
C ARG A 135 -6.70 -16.18 -5.61
N HIS A 136 -6.37 -16.24 -6.89
CA HIS A 136 -7.13 -15.53 -7.89
C HIS A 136 -8.58 -16.01 -7.82
N VAL A 137 -9.51 -15.06 -7.79
CA VAL A 137 -10.92 -15.38 -7.92
C VAL A 137 -11.18 -15.58 -9.41
N SER A 138 -11.36 -16.83 -9.82
CA SER A 138 -11.72 -17.16 -11.18
C SER A 138 -13.16 -16.74 -11.48
N GLY A 139 -13.40 -16.31 -12.72
CA GLY A 139 -14.74 -15.91 -13.19
C GLY A 139 -15.06 -14.42 -13.05
N CYS A 140 -14.18 -13.61 -12.44
CA CYS A 140 -14.26 -12.16 -12.55
C CYS A 140 -14.06 -11.71 -14.00
N SER A 141 -14.76 -10.64 -14.40
CA SER A 141 -14.63 -10.06 -15.73
C SER A 141 -13.81 -8.78 -15.70
N ASP A 142 -12.97 -8.59 -16.71
CA ASP A 142 -12.25 -7.35 -16.91
C ASP A 142 -13.23 -6.28 -17.38
N ILE A 143 -13.27 -5.13 -16.71
CA ILE A 143 -14.23 -4.06 -17.02
C ILE A 143 -13.96 -3.44 -18.39
N SER A 144 -12.70 -3.36 -18.81
CA SER A 144 -12.32 -2.70 -20.06
C SER A 144 -12.72 -3.51 -21.30
N THR A 145 -12.72 -4.84 -21.18
CA THR A 145 -13.03 -5.76 -22.29
C THR A 145 -14.40 -6.43 -22.14
N GLY A 146 -14.93 -6.55 -20.92
CA GLY A 146 -16.11 -7.35 -20.59
C GLY A 146 -15.86 -8.87 -20.59
N GLU A 147 -14.60 -9.30 -20.79
CA GLU A 147 -14.24 -10.71 -20.89
C GLU A 147 -13.81 -11.28 -19.54
N ALA A 148 -14.02 -12.59 -19.35
CA ALA A 148 -13.55 -13.28 -18.15
C ALA A 148 -12.01 -13.22 -18.05
N ILE A 149 -11.51 -12.76 -16.92
CA ILE A 149 -10.09 -12.80 -16.61
C ILE A 149 -9.71 -14.27 -16.43
N SER A 150 -8.93 -14.79 -17.38
CA SER A 150 -8.55 -16.20 -17.45
C SER A 150 -7.03 -16.40 -17.48
N ASP A 151 -6.28 -15.35 -17.82
CA ASP A 151 -4.81 -15.36 -17.80
C ASP A 151 -4.27 -15.11 -16.38
N GLU A 152 -3.85 -16.17 -15.70
CA GLU A 152 -3.25 -16.10 -14.36
C GLU A 152 -1.97 -15.26 -14.33
N GLU A 153 -1.21 -15.21 -15.44
CA GLU A 153 -0.02 -14.36 -15.57
C GLU A 153 -0.37 -12.89 -15.80
N ASN A 154 -1.64 -12.52 -15.75
CA ASN A 154 -2.06 -11.14 -15.81
C ASN A 154 -3.01 -10.75 -14.68
N MET A 155 -3.35 -11.69 -13.80
CA MET A 155 -4.25 -11.45 -12.68
C MET A 155 -3.55 -10.74 -11.53
N VAL A 156 -4.17 -9.67 -11.07
CA VAL A 156 -3.86 -9.00 -9.80
C VAL A 156 -5.07 -9.15 -8.91
N THR A 157 -4.90 -9.83 -7.77
CA THR A 157 -6.00 -9.98 -6.80
C THR A 157 -5.68 -9.21 -5.52
N LEU A 158 -6.61 -8.36 -5.12
CA LEU A 158 -6.55 -7.54 -3.93
C LEU A 158 -7.40 -8.18 -2.85
N ARG A 159 -6.87 -8.26 -1.63
CA ARG A 159 -7.66 -8.65 -0.45
C ARG A 159 -8.36 -7.41 0.11
N ILE A 160 -9.68 -7.48 0.29
CA ILE A 160 -10.51 -6.40 0.83
C ILE A 160 -11.28 -6.98 2.02
N GLY A 161 -10.75 -6.81 3.23
CA GLY A 161 -11.30 -7.48 4.40
C GLY A 161 -11.27 -9.01 4.24
N GLU A 162 -12.45 -9.63 4.18
CA GLU A 162 -12.62 -11.08 3.94
C GLU A 162 -12.86 -11.44 2.46
N GLU A 163 -13.04 -10.44 1.60
CA GLU A 163 -13.33 -10.60 0.18
C GLU A 163 -12.08 -10.38 -0.70
N PHE A 164 -12.22 -10.73 -1.98
CA PHE A 164 -11.16 -10.60 -2.97
C PHE A 164 -11.68 -9.94 -4.23
N ALA A 165 -10.95 -8.97 -4.75
CA ALA A 165 -11.22 -8.34 -6.04
C ALA A 165 -10.09 -8.69 -7.01
N THR A 166 -10.43 -9.16 -8.21
CA THR A 166 -9.45 -9.53 -9.25
C THR A 166 -9.53 -8.58 -10.43
N PHE A 167 -8.36 -8.18 -10.92
CA PHE A 167 -8.16 -7.23 -12.02
C PHE A 167 -7.16 -7.82 -13.01
N THR A 168 -7.19 -7.35 -14.26
CA THR A 168 -6.00 -7.45 -15.10
C THR A 168 -4.96 -6.43 -14.65
N LYS A 169 -3.69 -6.78 -14.75
CA LYS A 169 -2.57 -5.90 -14.41
C LYS A 169 -2.61 -4.63 -15.25
N GLU A 170 -2.86 -4.73 -16.56
CA GLU A 170 -2.91 -3.55 -17.43
C GLU A 170 -4.04 -2.60 -17.06
N TYR A 171 -5.25 -3.11 -16.78
CA TYR A 171 -6.37 -2.28 -16.33
C TYR A 171 -6.01 -1.53 -15.05
N LEU A 172 -5.48 -2.23 -14.05
CA LEU A 172 -5.17 -1.63 -12.77
C LEU A 172 -4.05 -0.57 -12.88
N LEU A 173 -3.01 -0.85 -13.67
CA LEU A 173 -1.93 0.12 -13.92
C LEU A 173 -2.42 1.35 -14.69
N GLY A 174 -3.25 1.14 -15.73
CA GLY A 174 -3.84 2.22 -16.50
C GLY A 174 -4.71 3.13 -15.63
N TRP A 175 -5.52 2.53 -14.75
CA TRP A 175 -6.36 3.25 -13.82
C TRP A 175 -5.54 4.05 -12.79
N ILE A 176 -4.53 3.42 -12.17
CA ILE A 176 -3.62 4.10 -11.24
C ILE A 176 -2.92 5.27 -11.93
N GLY A 177 -2.37 5.04 -13.13
CA GLY A 177 -1.70 6.09 -13.91
C GLY A 177 -2.61 7.27 -14.23
N ALA A 178 -3.85 7.01 -14.64
CA ALA A 178 -4.84 8.05 -14.90
C ALA A 178 -5.18 8.86 -13.64
N GLN A 179 -5.44 8.20 -12.51
CA GLN A 179 -5.77 8.88 -11.26
C GLN A 179 -4.58 9.71 -10.73
N LEU A 180 -3.35 9.22 -10.87
CA LEU A 180 -2.15 9.98 -10.51
C LEU A 180 -1.94 11.21 -11.40
N ALA A 181 -2.28 11.13 -12.69
CA ALA A 181 -2.24 12.29 -13.59
C ALA A 181 -3.24 13.38 -13.17
N ASP A 182 -4.33 13.01 -12.51
CA ASP A 182 -5.32 13.91 -11.91
C ASP A 182 -4.96 14.33 -10.47
N LEU A 183 -3.72 14.09 -10.03
CA LEU A 183 -3.21 14.41 -8.70
C LEU A 183 -4.02 13.77 -7.56
N ARG A 184 -4.60 12.59 -7.79
CA ARG A 184 -5.15 11.80 -6.68
C ARG A 184 -4.02 11.27 -5.82
N SER A 185 -4.23 11.29 -4.51
CA SER A 185 -3.39 10.50 -3.60
C SER A 185 -3.47 9.03 -3.99
N LEU A 186 -2.33 8.34 -4.01
CA LEU A 186 -2.23 6.92 -4.34
C LEU A 186 -3.12 6.05 -3.42
N THR A 187 -3.35 6.53 -2.19
CA THR A 187 -4.13 5.86 -1.14
C THR A 187 -5.63 6.16 -1.20
N ASP A 188 -6.03 7.16 -2.00
CA ASP A 188 -7.42 7.57 -2.22
C ASP A 188 -7.97 7.07 -3.58
N ILE A 189 -7.15 6.36 -4.36
CA ILE A 189 -7.57 5.79 -5.64
C ILE A 189 -8.65 4.74 -5.40
N ARG A 190 -9.79 4.90 -6.09
CA ARG A 190 -10.89 3.94 -6.10
C ARG A 190 -10.99 3.28 -7.46
N VAL A 191 -10.98 1.96 -7.49
CA VAL A 191 -10.98 1.15 -8.71
C VAL A 191 -12.24 0.29 -8.71
N GLN A 192 -12.93 0.25 -9.85
CA GLN A 192 -14.10 -0.59 -10.02
C GLN A 192 -13.68 -1.99 -10.46
N TYR A 193 -14.47 -3.00 -10.10
CA TYR A 193 -14.28 -4.38 -10.55
C TYR A 193 -15.62 -5.08 -10.77
N CYS A 194 -15.60 -6.15 -11.57
CA CYS A 194 -16.76 -7.01 -11.79
C CYS A 194 -16.57 -8.34 -11.05
N THR A 195 -17.50 -8.67 -10.16
CA THR A 195 -17.51 -9.93 -9.39
C THR A 195 -17.90 -11.11 -10.30
N SER A 196 -17.72 -12.33 -9.80
CA SER A 196 -18.02 -13.56 -10.56
C SER A 196 -19.51 -13.79 -10.84
N ASP A 197 -20.41 -13.10 -10.12
CA ASP A 197 -21.85 -13.06 -10.35
C ASP A 197 -22.28 -11.91 -11.29
N GLY A 198 -21.33 -11.16 -11.85
CA GLY A 198 -21.58 -10.06 -12.79
C GLY A 198 -21.97 -8.73 -12.15
N MET A 199 -21.83 -8.61 -10.82
CA MET A 199 -22.11 -7.37 -10.09
C MET A 199 -20.89 -6.43 -10.11
N MET A 200 -21.16 -5.13 -9.98
CA MET A 200 -20.10 -4.12 -9.91
C MET A 200 -19.72 -3.84 -8.46
N GLY A 201 -18.42 -3.93 -8.17
CA GLY A 201 -17.81 -3.54 -6.91
C GLY A 201 -16.86 -2.35 -7.05
N GLU A 202 -16.50 -1.72 -5.94
CA GLU A 202 -15.47 -0.68 -5.86
C GLU A 202 -14.50 -1.02 -4.71
N VAL A 203 -13.21 -0.78 -4.94
CA VAL A 203 -12.16 -0.89 -3.92
C VAL A 203 -11.34 0.37 -3.85
N GLN A 204 -11.07 0.86 -2.63
CA GLN A 204 -10.07 1.89 -2.41
C GLN A 204 -8.69 1.25 -2.20
N LEU A 205 -7.68 1.72 -2.92
CA LEU A 205 -6.29 1.28 -2.80
C LEU A 205 -5.64 1.92 -1.58
N THR A 206 -6.12 1.60 -0.38
CA THR A 206 -5.57 2.13 0.88
C THR A 206 -4.12 1.68 1.11
N ASP A 207 -3.43 2.28 2.08
CA ASP A 207 -2.11 1.82 2.54
C ASP A 207 -2.10 0.31 2.82
N ASP A 208 -3.18 -0.20 3.43
CA ASP A 208 -3.34 -1.62 3.70
C ASP A 208 -3.37 -2.45 2.42
N VAL A 209 -4.15 -2.04 1.41
CA VAL A 209 -4.23 -2.74 0.12
C VAL A 209 -2.89 -2.73 -0.61
N TRP A 210 -2.19 -1.59 -0.61
CA TRP A 210 -0.85 -1.49 -1.20
C TRP A 210 0.11 -2.42 -0.48
N GLN A 211 0.23 -2.25 0.83
CA GLN A 211 1.18 -3.01 1.63
C GLN A 211 0.88 -4.49 1.62
N HIS A 212 -0.41 -4.91 1.58
CA HIS A 212 -0.84 -6.30 1.71
C HIS A 212 -1.11 -7.04 0.41
N SER A 213 -1.34 -6.32 -0.70
CA SER A 213 -1.62 -6.93 -1.99
C SER A 213 -0.61 -6.51 -3.07
N LEU A 214 -0.51 -5.21 -3.36
CA LEU A 214 0.20 -4.71 -4.55
C LEU A 214 1.73 -4.72 -4.42
N LEU A 215 2.24 -4.42 -3.23
CA LEU A 215 3.68 -4.46 -2.91
C LEU A 215 4.15 -5.89 -2.59
N ARG A 216 3.32 -6.87 -2.91
CA ARG A 216 3.53 -8.30 -2.69
C ARG A 216 3.25 -9.09 -3.97
N GLY A 217 3.65 -10.36 -3.95
CA GLY A 217 3.34 -11.29 -5.03
C GLY A 217 4.12 -11.04 -6.33
N PRO A 218 3.67 -11.65 -7.45
CA PRO A 218 4.42 -11.66 -8.71
C PRO A 218 4.61 -10.27 -9.33
N TRP A 219 3.73 -9.32 -9.00
CA TRP A 219 3.73 -7.97 -9.59
C TRP A 219 4.44 -6.91 -8.75
N LYS A 220 5.08 -7.29 -7.64
CA LYS A 220 5.81 -6.36 -6.76
C LYS A 220 6.78 -5.47 -7.54
N SER A 221 7.55 -6.04 -8.47
CA SER A 221 8.53 -5.29 -9.27
C SER A 221 7.89 -4.20 -10.14
N THR A 222 6.60 -4.34 -10.45
CA THR A 222 5.83 -3.38 -11.26
C THR A 222 5.20 -2.29 -10.39
N PHE A 223 4.63 -2.66 -9.23
CA PHE A 223 3.92 -1.72 -8.36
C PHE A 223 4.83 -0.98 -7.36
N ALA A 224 5.93 -1.61 -6.89
CA ALA A 224 6.82 -1.01 -5.90
C ALA A 224 7.43 0.33 -6.35
N PRO A 225 7.90 0.50 -7.61
CA PRO A 225 8.41 1.80 -8.05
C PRO A 225 7.38 2.93 -7.98
N ILE A 226 6.09 2.63 -8.23
CA ILE A 226 5.00 3.61 -8.15
C ILE A 226 4.82 4.09 -6.70
N TRP A 227 4.83 3.14 -5.77
CA TRP A 227 4.72 3.42 -4.35
C TRP A 227 5.93 4.19 -3.80
N ASP A 228 7.14 3.74 -4.13
CA ASP A 228 8.38 4.37 -3.67
C ASP A 228 8.49 5.82 -4.19
N ASP A 229 8.10 6.05 -5.45
CA ASP A 229 8.02 7.39 -6.01
C ASP A 229 6.98 8.25 -5.28
N TYR A 230 5.80 7.70 -4.99
CA TYR A 230 4.75 8.39 -4.24
C TYR A 230 5.21 8.79 -2.84
N ILE A 231 5.79 7.86 -2.06
CA ILE A 231 6.29 8.13 -0.71
C ILE A 231 7.39 9.19 -0.74
N ARG A 232 8.35 9.08 -1.67
CA ARG A 232 9.42 10.07 -1.82
C ARG A 232 8.86 11.47 -2.07
N LEU A 233 7.90 11.59 -2.99
CA LEU A 233 7.24 12.86 -3.31
C LEU A 233 6.48 13.43 -2.11
N GLN A 234 5.74 12.60 -1.38
CA GLN A 234 5.03 13.01 -0.17
C GLN A 234 6.00 13.55 0.89
N CYS A 235 7.06 12.80 1.21
CA CYS A 235 8.04 13.21 2.20
C CYS A 235 8.75 14.51 1.83
N GLU A 236 9.16 14.67 0.56
CA GLU A 236 9.81 15.90 0.08
C GLU A 236 8.86 17.10 0.20
N ARG A 237 7.61 16.94 -0.22
CA ARG A 237 6.58 17.97 -0.11
C ARG A 237 6.29 18.35 1.32
N GLU A 238 6.07 17.38 2.21
CA GLU A 238 5.83 17.60 3.64
C GLU A 238 7.00 18.34 4.29
N THR A 239 8.24 17.96 3.97
CA THR A 239 9.45 18.64 4.46
C THR A 239 9.49 20.11 4.02
N MET A 240 9.13 20.39 2.76
CA MET A 240 9.04 21.77 2.27
C MET A 240 7.93 22.57 2.95
N LEU A 241 6.75 21.99 3.12
CA LEU A 241 5.62 22.64 3.79
C LEU A 241 5.92 22.93 5.28
N GLU A 242 6.59 22.00 5.97
CA GLU A 242 7.02 22.19 7.36
C GLU A 242 8.04 23.34 7.48
N LYS A 243 9.02 23.37 6.56
CA LYS A 243 9.98 24.47 6.48
C LYS A 243 9.27 25.81 6.24
N MET A 244 8.32 25.88 5.32
CA MET A 244 7.54 27.09 5.04
C MET A 244 6.71 27.53 6.25
N THR A 245 6.12 26.59 6.98
CA THR A 245 5.36 26.87 8.21
C THR A 245 6.27 27.44 9.30
N THR A 246 7.53 26.99 9.36
CA THR A 246 8.53 27.50 10.30
C THR A 246 9.06 28.88 9.89
N GLU A 247 9.35 29.09 8.61
CA GLU A 247 9.84 30.37 8.07
C GLU A 247 8.76 31.46 8.11
N PHE A 248 7.50 31.07 7.94
CA PHE A 248 6.36 31.98 7.87
C PHE A 248 5.21 31.52 8.79
N PRO A 249 5.09 32.10 10.00
CA PRO A 249 4.11 31.66 10.99
C PRO A 249 2.64 31.69 10.55
N GLU A 250 2.27 32.59 9.61
CA GLU A 250 0.90 32.68 9.07
C GLU A 250 0.63 31.78 7.88
N PHE A 251 1.62 31.01 7.40
CA PHE A 251 1.54 30.27 6.14
C PHE A 251 0.37 29.28 6.11
N TYR A 252 0.19 28.50 7.17
CA TYR A 252 -0.89 27.52 7.25
C TYR A 252 -2.27 28.17 7.14
N GLN A 253 -2.50 29.26 7.90
CA GLN A 253 -3.77 30.01 7.84
C GLN A 253 -3.99 30.63 6.45
N LYS A 254 -2.93 31.12 5.81
CA LYS A 254 -2.98 31.66 4.45
C LYS A 254 -3.36 30.60 3.42
N CYS A 255 -2.84 29.38 3.56
CA CYS A 255 -3.21 28.24 2.72
C CYS A 255 -4.70 27.89 2.87
N GLN A 256 -5.20 27.80 4.10
CA GLN A 256 -6.63 27.55 4.36
C GLN A 256 -7.52 28.63 3.77
N ASN A 257 -7.18 29.90 3.98
CA ASN A 257 -7.94 31.03 3.43
C ASN A 257 -7.95 31.02 1.91
N PHE A 258 -6.81 30.70 1.29
CA PHE A 258 -6.68 30.64 -0.16
C PHE A 258 -7.54 29.52 -0.76
N VAL A 259 -7.43 28.29 -0.24
CA VAL A 259 -8.24 27.14 -0.70
C VAL A 259 -9.74 27.41 -0.52
N HIS A 260 -10.13 27.95 0.64
CA HIS A 260 -11.52 28.32 0.91
C HIS A 260 -12.06 29.36 -0.10
N ASP A 261 -11.26 30.38 -0.41
CA ASP A 261 -11.63 31.40 -1.37
C ASP A 261 -11.75 30.84 -2.80
N LEU A 262 -10.86 29.92 -3.21
CA LEU A 262 -10.97 29.24 -4.50
C LEU A 262 -12.27 28.41 -4.59
N ARG A 263 -12.63 27.68 -3.53
CA ARG A 263 -13.87 26.89 -3.48
C ARG A 263 -15.13 27.75 -3.50
N THR A 264 -15.12 28.89 -2.80
CA THR A 264 -16.29 29.77 -2.66
C THR A 264 -16.34 30.92 -3.65
N PHE A 265 -15.39 30.98 -4.58
CA PHE A 265 -15.18 32.12 -5.50
C PHE A 265 -16.46 32.56 -6.23
N GLY A 266 -17.30 31.62 -6.69
CA GLY A 266 -18.53 31.96 -7.41
C GLY A 266 -19.60 32.67 -6.57
N ALA A 267 -19.65 32.42 -5.25
CA ALA A 267 -20.71 32.89 -4.36
C ALA A 267 -20.24 33.96 -3.34
N ASN A 268 -18.93 34.12 -3.17
CA ASN A 268 -18.35 34.98 -2.13
C ASN A 268 -17.68 36.22 -2.74
N LYS A 269 -18.33 37.38 -2.63
CA LYS A 269 -17.80 38.67 -3.11
C LYS A 269 -16.45 39.05 -2.48
N GLY A 270 -16.20 38.64 -1.23
CA GLY A 270 -14.90 38.83 -0.57
C GLY A 270 -13.81 37.97 -1.20
N ALA A 271 -14.12 36.71 -1.52
CA ALA A 271 -13.23 35.82 -2.26
C ALA A 271 -12.98 36.27 -3.70
N GLN A 272 -13.89 37.04 -4.31
CA GLN A 272 -13.69 37.63 -5.64
C GLN A 272 -12.80 38.89 -5.58
N ALA A 273 -12.88 39.66 -4.49
CA ALA A 273 -12.13 40.91 -4.34
C ALA A 273 -10.66 40.69 -3.95
N ARG A 274 -10.33 39.61 -3.24
CA ARG A 274 -8.96 39.32 -2.77
C ARG A 274 -7.98 38.90 -3.89
N PRO A 275 -8.35 38.05 -4.87
CA PRO A 275 -7.48 37.64 -5.98
C PRO A 275 -7.31 38.67 -7.09
N ALA A 276 -7.88 39.88 -6.96
CA ALA A 276 -7.91 40.91 -8.00
C ALA A 276 -6.52 41.54 -8.34
N VAL A 277 -5.42 40.90 -7.94
CA VAL A 277 -4.04 41.36 -8.16
C VAL A 277 -3.32 40.43 -9.15
N THR A 278 -2.61 41.06 -10.08
CA THR A 278 -1.96 40.60 -11.33
C THR A 278 -0.83 39.56 -11.18
N HIS A 279 -1.07 38.42 -10.55
CA HIS A 279 -0.09 37.33 -10.48
C HIS A 279 -0.58 36.04 -11.16
N GLU A 280 0.35 35.37 -11.85
CA GLU A 280 0.13 34.09 -12.54
C GLU A 280 -0.48 33.08 -11.54
N PHE A 281 -1.58 32.43 -11.95
CA PHE A 281 -2.35 31.45 -11.16
C PHE A 281 -2.97 31.97 -9.84
N TYR A 282 -3.08 33.30 -9.66
CA TYR A 282 -3.67 33.93 -8.47
C TYR A 282 -2.91 33.68 -7.15
N ILE A 283 -1.65 33.23 -7.22
CA ILE A 283 -0.80 32.90 -6.07
C ILE A 283 -0.01 34.14 -5.61
N GLY A 284 -0.70 35.25 -5.40
CA GLY A 284 -0.07 36.54 -5.07
C GLY A 284 -0.58 37.14 -3.75
N SER A 285 -0.23 38.41 -3.54
CA SER A 285 -0.85 39.23 -2.50
C SER A 285 -2.38 39.24 -2.68
N PRO A 286 -3.18 39.11 -1.60
CA PRO A 286 -2.80 39.19 -0.19
C PRO A 286 -2.34 37.85 0.44
N TYR A 287 -2.45 36.73 -0.27
CA TYR A 287 -2.18 35.41 0.31
C TYR A 287 -0.68 35.20 0.52
N PHE A 288 0.09 35.27 -0.56
CA PHE A 288 1.50 34.88 -0.56
C PHE A 288 2.39 36.01 -1.06
N ASN A 289 3.47 36.29 -0.32
CA ASN A 289 4.52 37.18 -0.80
C ASN A 289 5.39 36.46 -1.87
N ASP A 290 6.29 37.19 -2.53
CA ASP A 290 7.09 36.62 -3.62
C ASP A 290 7.96 35.42 -3.19
N SER A 291 8.50 35.43 -1.96
CA SER A 291 9.29 34.32 -1.42
C SER A 291 8.42 33.07 -1.19
N MET A 292 7.28 33.24 -0.53
CA MET A 292 6.30 32.17 -0.32
C MET A 292 5.84 31.59 -1.67
N ARG A 293 5.50 32.44 -2.64
CA ARG A 293 5.06 32.01 -3.97
C ARG A 293 6.12 31.17 -4.66
N ALA A 294 7.38 31.61 -4.66
CA ALA A 294 8.47 30.87 -5.29
C ALA A 294 8.65 29.47 -4.66
N GLN A 295 8.55 29.36 -3.34
CA GLN A 295 8.60 28.07 -2.63
C GLN A 295 7.37 27.19 -2.88
N LEU A 296 6.17 27.78 -2.99
CA LEU A 296 4.94 27.05 -3.35
C LEU A 296 5.04 26.45 -4.75
N LEU A 297 5.46 27.25 -5.72
CA LEU A 297 5.56 26.85 -7.12
C LEU A 297 6.59 25.72 -7.34
N SER A 298 7.58 25.60 -6.46
CA SER A 298 8.58 24.52 -6.51
C SER A 298 8.14 23.24 -5.79
N LEU A 299 6.98 23.20 -5.13
CA LEU A 299 6.51 21.99 -4.44
C LEU A 299 6.39 20.80 -5.41
N PRO A 300 6.96 19.63 -5.06
CA PRO A 300 6.78 18.44 -5.87
C PRO A 300 5.37 17.89 -5.71
N VAL A 301 4.64 17.75 -6.82
CA VAL A 301 3.24 17.27 -6.82
C VAL A 301 3.06 16.03 -7.70
N SER A 302 4.00 15.74 -8.60
CA SER A 302 3.99 14.52 -9.39
C SER A 302 5.41 14.08 -9.70
N LYS A 303 5.57 12.82 -10.16
CA LYS A 303 6.87 12.30 -10.62
C LYS A 303 7.50 13.15 -11.72
N MET A 304 6.67 13.80 -12.52
CA MET A 304 7.08 14.54 -13.71
C MET A 304 7.15 16.05 -13.46
N GLY A 305 6.79 16.55 -12.28
CA GLY A 305 6.88 17.99 -12.07
C GLY A 305 6.40 18.62 -10.77
N THR A 306 6.70 19.91 -10.70
CA THR A 306 6.35 20.83 -9.62
C THR A 306 4.94 21.39 -9.78
N LEU A 307 4.43 22.04 -8.73
CA LEU A 307 3.16 22.75 -8.76
C LEU A 307 3.10 23.75 -9.94
N GLU A 308 4.20 24.45 -10.22
CA GLU A 308 4.28 25.36 -11.36
C GLU A 308 4.00 24.66 -12.70
N GLN A 309 4.65 23.51 -12.94
CA GLN A 309 4.50 22.78 -14.20
C GLN A 309 3.07 22.28 -14.38
N VAL A 310 2.45 21.77 -13.31
CA VAL A 310 1.04 21.35 -13.31
C VAL A 310 0.11 22.51 -13.65
N LEU A 311 0.33 23.68 -13.07
CA LEU A 311 -0.50 24.87 -13.33
C LEU A 311 -0.31 25.38 -14.76
N ARG A 312 0.92 25.34 -15.29
CA ARG A 312 1.21 25.67 -16.68
C ARG A 312 0.53 24.69 -17.65
N ASP A 313 0.55 23.39 -17.34
CA ASP A 313 -0.12 22.36 -18.14
C ASP A 313 -1.65 22.55 -18.13
N LEU A 314 -2.24 22.90 -16.98
CA LEU A 314 -3.65 23.26 -16.89
C LEU A 314 -3.98 24.46 -17.78
N ALA A 315 -3.16 25.52 -17.72
CA ALA A 315 -3.35 26.71 -18.55
C ALA A 315 -3.25 26.39 -20.05
N MET A 316 -2.33 25.51 -20.46
CA MET A 316 -2.24 25.03 -21.84
C MET A 316 -3.47 24.22 -22.24
N LYS A 317 -3.92 23.26 -21.42
CA LYS A 317 -5.14 22.45 -21.67
C LYS A 317 -6.38 23.32 -21.79
N ARG A 318 -6.45 24.41 -21.03
CA ARG A 318 -7.58 25.34 -20.96
C ARG A 318 -7.40 26.58 -21.86
N GLN A 319 -6.40 26.64 -22.73
CA GLN A 319 -6.07 27.84 -23.53
C GLN A 319 -7.26 28.42 -24.31
N ASN A 320 -8.21 27.56 -24.74
CA ASN A 320 -9.42 27.95 -25.47
C ASN A 320 -10.69 27.97 -24.58
N SER A 321 -10.54 27.99 -23.26
CA SER A 321 -11.65 27.90 -22.30
C SER A 321 -11.36 28.68 -21.01
N THR A 322 -12.33 28.78 -20.11
CA THR A 322 -12.16 29.42 -18.80
C THR A 322 -11.68 28.42 -17.76
N ILE A 323 -10.68 28.80 -16.96
CA ILE A 323 -10.28 28.06 -15.76
C ILE A 323 -11.25 28.41 -14.63
N CYS A 324 -11.91 27.41 -14.06
CA CYS A 324 -12.78 27.54 -12.91
C CYS A 324 -11.98 27.43 -11.60
N ALA A 325 -12.04 28.46 -10.76
CA ALA A 325 -11.32 28.47 -9.48
C ALA A 325 -11.67 27.27 -8.58
N SER A 326 -12.95 26.89 -8.50
CA SER A 326 -13.42 25.85 -7.59
C SER A 326 -13.23 24.41 -8.09
N HIS A 327 -13.25 24.20 -9.42
CA HIS A 327 -13.18 22.86 -10.03
C HIS A 327 -11.85 22.54 -10.69
N ASP A 328 -11.14 23.55 -11.20
CA ASP A 328 -9.84 23.33 -11.85
C ASP A 328 -8.67 23.66 -10.90
N LEU A 329 -8.71 24.79 -10.16
CA LEU A 329 -7.59 25.22 -9.32
C LEU A 329 -7.64 24.66 -7.90
N ALA A 330 -8.78 24.74 -7.21
CA ALA A 330 -8.87 24.32 -5.81
C ALA A 330 -8.39 22.88 -5.58
N PRO A 331 -8.75 21.87 -6.38
CA PRO A 331 -8.26 20.50 -6.17
C PRO A 331 -6.73 20.37 -6.27
N ILE A 332 -6.09 21.13 -7.16
CA ILE A 332 -4.62 21.12 -7.31
C ILE A 332 -3.97 21.68 -6.04
N PHE A 333 -4.47 22.80 -5.53
CA PHE A 333 -3.93 23.42 -4.33
C PHE A 333 -4.24 22.64 -3.05
N GLU A 334 -5.42 22.03 -2.93
CA GLU A 334 -5.73 21.12 -1.83
C GLU A 334 -4.74 19.97 -1.76
N PHE A 335 -4.46 19.35 -2.91
CA PHE A 335 -3.48 18.28 -3.00
C PHE A 335 -2.06 18.76 -2.67
N ALA A 336 -1.62 19.87 -3.27
CA ALA A 336 -0.27 20.39 -3.10
C ALA A 336 0.01 20.90 -1.68
N LEU A 337 -0.99 21.49 -1.02
CA LEU A 337 -0.87 22.09 0.31
C LEU A 337 -1.25 21.12 1.44
N GLY A 338 -1.89 19.99 1.13
CA GLY A 338 -2.40 19.07 2.15
C GLY A 338 -3.56 19.65 2.97
N VAL A 339 -4.32 20.58 2.39
CA VAL A 339 -5.44 21.28 3.04
C VAL A 339 -6.75 20.82 2.41
N ARG A 340 -7.80 20.64 3.20
CA ARG A 340 -9.15 20.29 2.74
C ARG A 340 -10.16 21.35 3.18
#